data_AF-A0A931RU23-F1
#
_entry.id   AF-A0A931RU23-F1
#
_cell.length_a   1.000
_cell.length_b   1.000
_cell.length_c   1.000
_cell.angle_alpha   90.00
_cell.angle_beta   90.00
_cell.angle_gamma   90.00
#
_symmetry.space_group_name_H-M   'P 1'
#
loop_
_entity.id
_entity.type
_entity.pdbx_description
1 polymer ?
#
loop_
_entity_poly.entity_id
_entity_poly.type
_entity_poly.pdbx_seq_one_letter_code
_entity_poly.pdbx_strand_id
1 'polypeptide(L)'
;MRAIKDFGDAGRLYEMLHVDFINLEPLDVYKLIEYSRRNHLNPYDAMRSTKHLQEAGIDGVEKFSELYRNLSSWKKLSQNIGVASVFEIIVRESGLLAYLLANDDPFGKIGKIRSLFDQIKALVENHKDFTLEQFLEYLDMLQEHRILLKNSSLNVRPGRVRLMTVHKSKGLEFDYVYIVNIFDGHWGNKRRIEHFKIPNSVFKIDSAMEESENQDERNLFYVALTRARKEITLSYARQGASGREQLVSQFINEMDSEFLMHGDAQKYENEFAEKQEILFAESQHSTVKLDDREFLNELFRKYGLSVTALNNYLECPWKYFYSNLVRIPEAPNKHLIFGNAIHQALKDFFDKFAAEDPGPEYMIKRFEEELAHQPIEENEYREALAKGRKCLPEYYKEYHRAWRKNYLSEFKIDGIEITSDIVINGKIDKMEILDSANNVNVVDYKTGKPKTRNAIAGKTASSDGNYRRQLVFYSLLLSKFNKGKYKMVSGDIDFIEPDEKGKYRKETFAVGEEELGELEELIKKTGDEIMALAFWSKTCGDKDCHYCALRKMMASA
;
A
#
# COMPACT_ATOMS: atom_id res chain seq x y z
N MET A 1 -11.43 -17.32 6.91
CA MET A 1 -12.60 -16.47 6.58
C MET A 1 -13.86 -17.29 6.32
N ARG A 2 -13.91 -18.24 5.36
CA ARG A 2 -15.12 -19.08 5.15
C ARG A 2 -15.60 -19.82 6.41
N ALA A 3 -14.68 -20.44 7.17
CA ALA A 3 -15.00 -21.05 8.47
C ALA A 3 -15.57 -20.07 9.52
N ILE A 4 -15.33 -18.76 9.36
CA ILE A 4 -15.90 -17.71 10.22
C ILE A 4 -17.31 -17.33 9.71
N LYS A 5 -17.51 -17.21 8.39
CA LYS A 5 -18.85 -17.04 7.81
C LYS A 5 -19.76 -18.19 8.25
N ASP A 6 -19.32 -19.41 7.95
CA ASP A 6 -20.04 -20.67 8.18
C ASP A 6 -19.65 -21.29 9.54
N PHE A 7 -19.62 -20.48 10.61
CA PHE A 7 -19.23 -20.96 11.94
C PHE A 7 -20.16 -22.07 12.43
N GLY A 8 -19.59 -23.23 12.78
CA GLY A 8 -20.33 -24.46 13.09
C GLY A 8 -20.32 -25.48 11.95
N ASP A 9 -19.96 -25.10 10.72
CA ASP A 9 -19.77 -26.05 9.62
C ASP A 9 -18.48 -26.85 9.78
N ALA A 10 -18.61 -28.17 9.94
CA ALA A 10 -17.48 -29.06 10.17
C ALA A 10 -16.54 -29.13 8.95
N GLY A 11 -17.08 -29.12 7.72
CA GLY A 11 -16.28 -29.20 6.50
C GLY A 11 -15.37 -28.00 6.33
N ARG A 12 -15.90 -26.79 6.55
CA ARG A 12 -15.11 -25.55 6.52
C ARG A 12 -14.05 -25.50 7.61
N LEU A 13 -14.34 -26.02 8.79
CA LEU A 13 -13.33 -26.12 9.84
C LEU A 13 -12.21 -27.08 9.45
N TYR A 14 -12.55 -28.26 8.92
CA TYR A 14 -11.53 -29.23 8.49
C TYR A 14 -10.63 -28.69 7.37
N GLU A 15 -11.20 -28.01 6.36
CA GLU A 15 -10.39 -27.31 5.34
C GLU A 15 -9.45 -26.29 5.99
N MET A 16 -9.94 -25.54 6.98
CA MET A 16 -9.18 -24.51 7.67
C MET A 16 -8.04 -25.09 8.53
N LEU A 17 -8.24 -26.19 9.24
CA LEU A 17 -7.23 -26.79 10.14
C LEU A 17 -5.96 -27.25 9.42
N HIS A 18 -6.01 -27.45 8.10
CA HIS A 18 -4.86 -27.86 7.28
C HIS A 18 -4.08 -26.67 6.70
N VAL A 19 -4.45 -25.43 7.03
CA VAL A 19 -3.76 -24.25 6.53
C VAL A 19 -2.41 -24.07 7.23
N ASP A 20 -1.33 -24.01 6.45
CA ASP A 20 0.07 -24.02 6.92
C ASP A 20 0.36 -23.06 8.08
N PHE A 21 -0.13 -21.81 8.01
CA PHE A 21 0.21 -20.79 8.99
C PHE A 21 -0.44 -20.99 10.37
N ILE A 22 -1.41 -21.89 10.48
CA ILE A 22 -2.02 -22.26 11.77
C ILE A 22 -1.06 -23.19 12.55
N ASN A 23 -0.18 -23.90 11.84
CA ASN A 23 0.89 -24.70 12.42
C ASN A 23 0.39 -25.73 13.45
N LEU A 24 -0.60 -26.52 13.04
CA LEU A 24 -1.12 -27.67 13.79
C LEU A 24 -0.47 -28.96 13.29
N GLU A 25 -0.17 -29.87 14.22
CA GLU A 25 0.34 -31.20 13.88
C GLU A 25 -0.73 -31.99 13.10
N PRO A 26 -0.42 -32.51 11.89
CA PRO A 26 -1.40 -33.22 11.07
C PRO A 26 -2.04 -34.42 11.78
N LEU A 27 -1.27 -35.10 12.64
CA LEU A 27 -1.77 -36.22 13.44
C LEU A 27 -2.79 -35.76 14.48
N ASP A 28 -2.59 -34.60 15.12
CA ASP A 28 -3.55 -34.04 16.07
C ASP A 28 -4.85 -33.60 15.39
N VAL A 29 -4.76 -33.05 14.18
CA VAL A 29 -5.94 -32.75 13.35
C VAL A 29 -6.71 -34.03 13.03
N TYR A 30 -6.01 -35.12 12.66
CA TYR A 30 -6.63 -36.42 12.44
C TYR A 30 -7.30 -36.98 13.71
N LYS A 31 -6.62 -36.91 14.87
CA LYS A 31 -7.18 -37.34 16.17
C LYS A 31 -8.47 -36.57 16.49
N LEU A 32 -8.51 -35.25 16.25
CA LEU A 32 -9.71 -34.44 16.43
C LEU A 32 -10.86 -34.91 15.54
N ILE A 33 -10.60 -35.12 14.25
CA ILE A 33 -11.61 -35.58 13.28
C ILE A 33 -12.19 -36.95 13.70
N GLU A 34 -11.33 -37.91 14.04
CA GLU A 34 -11.76 -39.23 14.49
C GLU A 34 -12.55 -39.17 15.80
N TYR A 35 -12.11 -38.36 16.76
CA TYR A 35 -12.81 -38.17 18.03
C TYR A 35 -14.20 -37.56 17.83
N SER A 36 -14.30 -36.50 17.02
CA SER A 36 -15.58 -35.87 16.66
C SER A 36 -16.53 -36.86 16.00
N ARG A 37 -16.03 -37.69 15.07
CA ARG A 37 -16.83 -38.71 14.38
C ARG A 37 -17.33 -39.81 15.34
N ARG A 38 -16.48 -40.33 16.21
CA ARG A 38 -16.82 -41.41 17.16
C ARG A 38 -17.84 -40.99 18.21
N ASN A 39 -17.75 -39.74 18.66
CA ASN A 39 -18.63 -39.21 19.71
C ASN A 39 -19.84 -38.43 19.15
N HIS A 40 -20.00 -38.39 17.83
CA HIS A 40 -21.03 -37.58 17.16
C HIS A 40 -21.02 -36.10 17.59
N LEU A 41 -19.82 -35.56 17.84
CA LEU A 41 -19.61 -34.18 18.27
C LEU A 41 -19.21 -33.31 17.10
N ASN A 42 -19.70 -32.07 17.09
CA ASN A 42 -19.19 -31.07 16.17
C ASN A 42 -17.72 -30.77 16.52
N PRO A 43 -16.80 -30.67 15.55
CA PRO A 43 -15.39 -30.36 15.81
C PRO A 43 -15.17 -29.03 16.56
N TYR A 44 -16.07 -28.04 16.41
CA TYR A 44 -16.03 -26.83 17.23
C TYR A 44 -16.27 -27.13 18.72
N ASP A 45 -17.21 -28.02 19.05
CA ASP A 45 -17.50 -28.42 20.43
C ASP A 45 -16.37 -29.28 21.02
N ALA A 46 -15.71 -30.08 20.19
CA ALA A 46 -14.51 -30.81 20.58
C ALA A 46 -13.36 -29.85 20.91
N MET A 47 -13.09 -28.85 20.07
CA MET A 47 -12.05 -27.84 20.31
C MET A 47 -12.35 -26.90 21.49
N ARG A 48 -13.63 -26.67 21.80
CA ARG A 48 -14.06 -25.83 22.93
C ARG A 48 -13.68 -26.42 24.28
N SER A 49 -13.61 -27.75 24.40
CA SER A 49 -13.45 -28.47 25.66
C SER A 49 -12.04 -29.05 25.76
N THR A 50 -11.25 -28.55 26.70
CA THR A 50 -9.91 -29.10 26.99
C THR A 50 -9.98 -30.58 27.35
N LYS A 51 -11.05 -31.00 28.03
CA LYS A 51 -11.30 -32.41 28.34
C LYS A 51 -11.46 -33.25 27.07
N HIS A 52 -12.25 -32.81 26.09
CA HIS A 52 -12.42 -33.54 24.84
C HIS A 52 -11.12 -33.63 24.05
N LEU A 53 -10.33 -32.56 24.02
CA LEU A 53 -9.02 -32.55 23.36
C LEU A 53 -8.06 -33.56 24.02
N GLN A 54 -8.04 -33.64 25.35
CA GLN A 54 -7.25 -34.63 26.08
C GLN A 54 -7.75 -36.07 25.85
N GLU A 55 -9.06 -36.29 25.84
CA GLU A 55 -9.67 -37.60 25.55
C GLU A 55 -9.42 -38.05 24.10
N ALA A 56 -9.29 -37.10 23.16
CA ALA A 56 -8.86 -37.36 21.79
C ALA A 56 -7.37 -37.73 21.66
N GLY A 57 -6.58 -37.55 22.74
CA GLY A 57 -5.13 -37.78 22.76
C GLY A 57 -4.34 -36.73 21.98
N ILE A 58 -4.88 -35.51 21.82
CA ILE A 58 -4.21 -34.40 21.12
C ILE A 58 -3.09 -33.85 22.01
N ASP A 59 -1.90 -33.71 21.43
CA ASP A 59 -0.74 -33.20 22.16
C ASP A 59 -0.78 -31.66 22.26
N GLY A 60 -1.24 -30.98 21.19
CA GLY A 60 -1.35 -29.51 21.12
C GLY A 60 -2.62 -28.87 21.71
N VAL A 61 -3.08 -29.29 22.89
CA VAL A 61 -4.38 -28.87 23.48
C VAL A 61 -4.57 -27.35 23.54
N GLU A 62 -3.54 -26.61 23.94
CA GLU A 62 -3.59 -25.15 24.06
C GLU A 62 -3.84 -24.47 22.72
N LYS A 63 -3.17 -24.94 21.64
CA LYS A 63 -3.30 -24.37 20.28
C LYS A 63 -4.73 -24.52 19.76
N PHE A 64 -5.35 -25.70 19.90
CA PHE A 64 -6.74 -25.91 19.48
C PHE A 64 -7.72 -25.06 20.30
N SER A 65 -7.48 -24.95 21.60
CA SER A 65 -8.33 -24.15 22.51
C SER A 65 -8.21 -22.65 22.24
N GLU A 66 -7.03 -22.17 21.89
CA GLU A 66 -6.79 -20.80 21.45
C GLU A 66 -7.42 -20.52 20.09
N LEU A 67 -7.25 -21.44 19.13
CA LEU A 67 -7.85 -21.32 17.81
C LEU A 67 -9.38 -21.25 17.87
N TYR A 68 -10.03 -22.05 18.72
CA TYR A 68 -11.47 -21.96 18.95
C TYR A 68 -11.87 -20.58 19.52
N ARG A 69 -11.12 -20.06 20.51
CA ARG A 69 -11.37 -18.73 21.09
C ARG A 69 -11.28 -17.64 20.04
N ASN A 70 -10.27 -17.70 19.16
CA ASN A 70 -10.08 -16.77 18.06
C ASN A 70 -11.21 -16.86 17.05
N LEU A 71 -11.57 -18.06 16.58
CA LEU A 71 -12.70 -18.26 15.65
C LEU A 71 -14.03 -17.76 16.23
N SER A 72 -14.30 -18.04 17.50
CA SER A 72 -15.50 -17.54 18.20
C SER A 72 -15.49 -16.01 18.33
N SER A 73 -14.32 -15.40 18.57
CA SER A 73 -14.17 -13.94 18.64
C SER A 73 -14.40 -13.31 17.27
N TRP A 74 -13.72 -13.81 16.24
CA TRP A 74 -13.84 -13.32 14.87
C TRP A 74 -15.25 -13.48 14.31
N LYS A 75 -15.98 -14.55 14.68
CA LYS A 75 -17.40 -14.68 14.33
C LYS A 75 -18.22 -13.53 14.88
N LYS A 76 -18.08 -13.23 16.18
CA LYS A 76 -18.77 -12.10 16.80
C LYS A 76 -18.39 -10.78 16.15
N LEU A 77 -17.10 -10.54 15.94
CA LEU A 77 -16.61 -9.32 15.29
C LEU A 77 -17.18 -9.18 13.87
N SER A 78 -17.18 -10.26 13.07
CA SER A 78 -17.72 -10.24 11.70
C SER A 78 -19.19 -9.83 11.57
N GLN A 79 -19.96 -9.87 12.67
CA GLN A 79 -21.35 -9.45 12.74
C GLN A 79 -21.55 -8.02 13.25
N ASN A 80 -20.51 -7.42 13.83
CA ASN A 80 -20.60 -6.13 14.54
C ASN A 80 -19.71 -5.05 13.95
N ILE A 81 -18.68 -5.41 13.18
CA ILE A 81 -17.72 -4.46 12.59
C ILE A 81 -17.54 -4.73 11.09
N GLY A 82 -17.08 -3.71 10.36
CA GLY A 82 -16.92 -3.75 8.90
C GLY A 82 -15.84 -4.74 8.41
N VAL A 83 -15.98 -5.24 7.18
CA VAL A 83 -15.07 -6.27 6.63
C VAL A 83 -13.59 -5.85 6.63
N ALA A 84 -13.28 -4.57 6.47
CA ALA A 84 -11.89 -4.08 6.48
C ALA A 84 -11.24 -4.32 7.85
N SER A 85 -11.92 -3.94 8.92
CA SER A 85 -11.48 -4.15 10.30
C SER A 85 -11.40 -5.65 10.63
N VAL A 86 -12.41 -6.44 10.23
CA VAL A 86 -12.41 -7.90 10.41
C VAL A 86 -11.22 -8.55 9.71
N PHE A 87 -10.94 -8.17 8.46
CA PHE A 87 -9.83 -8.70 7.69
C PHE A 87 -8.48 -8.37 8.33
N GLU A 88 -8.27 -7.12 8.76
CA GLU A 88 -7.05 -6.71 9.46
C GLU A 88 -6.85 -7.54 10.73
N ILE A 89 -7.88 -7.68 11.56
CA ILE A 89 -7.85 -8.45 12.81
C ILE A 89 -7.48 -9.91 12.52
N ILE A 90 -8.12 -10.55 11.54
CA ILE A 90 -7.82 -11.94 11.16
C ILE A 90 -6.37 -12.05 10.67
N VAL A 91 -5.91 -11.17 9.78
CA VAL A 91 -4.54 -11.21 9.25
C VAL A 91 -3.50 -11.08 10.38
N ARG A 92 -3.79 -10.23 11.37
CA ARG A 92 -2.93 -9.98 12.53
C ARG A 92 -2.93 -11.14 13.53
N GLU A 93 -4.09 -11.66 13.90
CA GLU A 93 -4.25 -12.63 14.99
C GLU A 93 -4.14 -14.09 14.54
N SER A 94 -4.27 -14.38 13.25
CA SER A 94 -4.25 -15.76 12.74
C SER A 94 -2.85 -16.38 12.63
N GLY A 95 -1.79 -15.59 12.83
CA GLY A 95 -0.41 -16.02 12.56
C GLY A 95 0.00 -15.91 11.08
N LEU A 96 -0.92 -15.51 10.18
CA LEU A 96 -0.63 -15.34 8.75
C LEU A 96 0.52 -14.36 8.52
N LEU A 97 0.54 -13.19 9.17
CA LEU A 97 1.64 -12.23 8.99
C LEU A 97 3.00 -12.82 9.35
N ALA A 98 3.10 -13.49 10.50
CA ALA A 98 4.35 -14.13 10.94
C ALA A 98 4.81 -15.18 9.92
N TYR A 99 3.88 -16.03 9.46
CA TYR A 99 4.16 -17.03 8.43
C TYR A 99 4.60 -16.40 7.10
N LEU A 100 3.95 -15.33 6.63
CA LEU A 100 4.33 -14.67 5.38
C LEU A 100 5.70 -13.99 5.49
N LEU A 101 6.04 -13.49 6.67
CA LEU A 101 7.31 -12.82 6.94
C LEU A 101 8.48 -13.79 7.09
N ALA A 102 8.24 -15.01 7.58
CA ALA A 102 9.23 -16.09 7.70
C ALA A 102 9.49 -16.83 6.37
N ASN A 103 8.58 -16.69 5.42
CA ASN A 103 8.61 -17.38 4.14
C ASN A 103 9.60 -16.79 3.12
N ASP A 104 9.82 -17.53 2.04
CA ASP A 104 10.47 -17.03 0.83
C ASP A 104 9.68 -15.87 0.19
N ASP A 105 10.37 -14.77 -0.12
CA ASP A 105 9.83 -13.53 -0.71
C ASP A 105 8.73 -12.83 0.13
N PRO A 106 9.01 -12.42 1.39
CA PRO A 106 8.04 -11.80 2.28
C PRO A 106 7.38 -10.55 1.67
N PHE A 107 8.17 -9.71 0.98
CA PHE A 107 7.66 -8.48 0.36
C PHE A 107 6.69 -8.74 -0.78
N GLY A 108 6.94 -9.76 -1.61
CA GLY A 108 6.02 -10.15 -2.68
C GLY A 108 4.70 -10.68 -2.12
N LYS A 109 4.76 -11.51 -1.07
CA LYS A 109 3.57 -12.06 -0.41
C LYS A 109 2.76 -10.99 0.32
N ILE A 110 3.41 -10.09 1.08
CA ILE A 110 2.76 -8.94 1.73
C ILE A 110 2.13 -8.01 0.70
N GLY A 111 2.80 -7.78 -0.43
CA GLY A 111 2.25 -7.02 -1.56
C GLY A 111 0.91 -7.57 -2.05
N LYS A 112 0.75 -8.90 -2.12
CA LYS A 112 -0.52 -9.54 -2.50
C LYS A 112 -1.61 -9.33 -1.45
N ILE A 113 -1.29 -9.47 -0.15
CA ILE A 113 -2.24 -9.18 0.94
C ILE A 113 -2.67 -7.72 0.91
N ARG A 114 -1.74 -6.80 0.64
CA ARG A 114 -2.06 -5.38 0.45
C ARG A 114 -3.01 -5.16 -0.72
N SER A 115 -2.77 -5.77 -1.88
CA SER A 115 -3.70 -5.65 -3.02
C SER A 115 -5.10 -6.19 -2.71
N LEU A 116 -5.19 -7.26 -1.91
CA LEU A 116 -6.48 -7.77 -1.44
C LEU A 116 -7.17 -6.78 -0.49
N PHE A 117 -6.41 -6.15 0.41
CA PHE A 117 -6.94 -5.15 1.32
C PHE A 117 -7.34 -3.84 0.63
N ASP A 118 -6.58 -3.40 -0.39
CA ASP A 118 -6.92 -2.25 -1.22
C ASP A 118 -8.26 -2.48 -1.93
N GLN A 119 -8.54 -3.72 -2.39
CA GLN A 119 -9.84 -4.10 -2.94
C GLN A 119 -10.96 -4.06 -1.90
N ILE A 120 -10.70 -4.53 -0.67
CA ILE A 120 -11.67 -4.42 0.42
C ILE A 120 -12.01 -2.94 0.68
N LYS A 121 -11.00 -2.07 0.74
CA LYS A 121 -11.21 -0.62 0.91
C LYS A 121 -12.09 -0.04 -0.21
N ALA A 122 -11.78 -0.34 -1.46
CA ALA A 122 -12.57 0.13 -2.60
C ALA A 122 -14.03 -0.36 -2.57
N LEU A 123 -14.28 -1.57 -2.06
CA LEU A 123 -15.65 -2.08 -1.88
C LEU A 123 -16.38 -1.34 -0.76
N VAL A 124 -15.72 -1.08 0.36
CA VAL A 124 -16.31 -0.36 1.51
C VAL A 124 -16.58 1.12 1.17
N GLU A 125 -15.74 1.76 0.35
CA GLU A 125 -15.97 3.12 -0.16
C GLU A 125 -17.29 3.22 -0.96
N ASN A 126 -17.66 2.17 -1.70
CA ASN A 126 -18.90 2.13 -2.47
C ASN A 126 -20.10 1.59 -1.66
N HIS A 127 -19.85 0.75 -0.65
CA HIS A 127 -20.86 0.14 0.21
C HIS A 127 -20.36 0.09 1.67
N LYS A 128 -20.74 1.09 2.49
CA LYS A 128 -20.19 1.23 3.87
C LYS A 128 -20.39 0.02 4.77
N ASP A 129 -21.54 -0.63 4.66
CA ASP A 129 -21.89 -1.81 5.46
C ASP A 129 -21.46 -3.12 4.79
N PHE A 130 -20.42 -3.09 3.94
CA PHE A 130 -19.95 -4.30 3.26
C PHE A 130 -19.47 -5.33 4.28
N THR A 131 -20.14 -6.49 4.29
CA THR A 131 -19.92 -7.54 5.27
C THR A 131 -18.88 -8.55 4.81
N LEU A 132 -18.37 -9.36 5.74
CA LEU A 132 -17.50 -10.50 5.41
C LEU A 132 -18.19 -11.47 4.43
N GLU A 133 -19.50 -11.66 4.57
CA GLU A 133 -20.28 -12.54 3.72
C GLU A 133 -20.32 -12.05 2.27
N GLN A 134 -20.66 -10.78 2.06
CA GLN A 134 -20.66 -10.17 0.73
C GLN A 134 -19.27 -10.14 0.10
N PHE A 135 -18.22 -9.98 0.91
CA PHE A 135 -16.85 -10.08 0.41
C PHE A 135 -16.49 -11.48 -0.07
N LEU A 136 -16.92 -12.52 0.63
CA LEU A 136 -16.69 -13.90 0.18
C LEU A 136 -17.48 -14.21 -1.11
N GLU A 137 -18.71 -13.72 -1.24
CA GLU A 137 -19.50 -13.83 -2.47
C GLU A 137 -18.85 -13.09 -3.65
N TYR A 138 -18.29 -11.91 -3.38
CA TYR A 138 -17.49 -11.18 -4.36
C TYR A 138 -16.27 -11.99 -4.82
N LEU A 139 -15.54 -12.61 -3.89
CA LEU A 139 -14.41 -13.48 -4.24
C LEU A 139 -14.85 -14.70 -5.05
N ASP A 140 -15.98 -15.31 -4.70
CA ASP A 140 -16.56 -16.44 -5.45
C ASP A 140 -16.88 -16.03 -6.90
N MET A 141 -17.51 -14.87 -7.10
CA MET A 141 -17.80 -14.30 -8.42
C MET A 141 -16.52 -14.07 -9.23
N LEU A 142 -15.46 -13.52 -8.63
CA LEU A 142 -14.18 -13.34 -9.30
C LEU A 142 -13.56 -14.68 -9.72
N GLN A 143 -13.65 -15.70 -8.87
CA GLN A 143 -13.14 -17.04 -9.17
C GLN A 143 -13.93 -17.70 -10.30
N GLU A 144 -15.27 -17.64 -10.25
CA GLU A 144 -16.17 -18.18 -11.27
C GLU A 144 -15.88 -17.58 -12.65
N HIS A 145 -15.69 -16.26 -12.72
CA HIS A 145 -15.40 -15.56 -13.97
C HIS A 145 -13.91 -15.45 -14.31
N ARG A 146 -13.02 -16.07 -13.52
CA ARG A 146 -11.55 -16.04 -13.70
C ARG A 146 -10.98 -14.62 -13.79
N ILE A 147 -11.56 -13.68 -13.05
CA ILE A 147 -11.13 -12.30 -13.00
C ILE A 147 -9.95 -12.19 -12.03
N LEU A 148 -8.79 -11.77 -12.56
CA LEU A 148 -7.59 -11.57 -11.75
C LEU A 148 -7.66 -10.24 -11.01
N LEU A 149 -7.32 -10.26 -9.72
CA LEU A 149 -7.10 -9.04 -8.95
C LEU A 149 -5.84 -8.32 -9.46
N LYS A 150 -5.96 -7.01 -9.67
CA LYS A 150 -4.81 -6.18 -10.03
C LYS A 150 -3.84 -6.17 -8.85
N ASN A 151 -2.65 -6.71 -9.06
CA ASN A 151 -1.58 -6.60 -8.08
C ASN A 151 -1.01 -5.18 -8.10
N SER A 152 -1.14 -4.45 -6.99
CA SER A 152 -0.55 -3.14 -6.76
C SER A 152 0.93 -3.23 -6.37
N SER A 153 1.58 -4.39 -6.54
CA SER A 153 2.97 -4.61 -6.13
C SER A 153 3.88 -3.54 -6.71
N LEU A 154 4.45 -2.74 -5.81
CA LEU A 154 5.44 -1.69 -6.06
C LEU A 154 6.81 -2.25 -6.47
N ASN A 155 6.87 -3.50 -6.92
CA ASN A 155 8.09 -4.26 -7.16
C ASN A 155 8.68 -3.94 -8.54
N VAL A 156 8.99 -2.67 -8.75
CA VAL A 156 10.13 -2.30 -9.57
C VAL A 156 11.35 -2.59 -8.70
N ARG A 157 11.80 -3.84 -8.69
CA ARG A 157 13.13 -4.17 -8.20
C ARG A 157 14.13 -3.73 -9.28
N PRO A 158 15.08 -2.82 -8.99
CA PRO A 158 16.18 -2.55 -9.91
C PRO A 158 17.02 -3.81 -10.13
N GLY A 159 17.76 -3.84 -11.24
CA GLY A 159 18.61 -4.99 -11.59
C GLY A 159 17.87 -6.23 -12.13
N ARG A 160 16.57 -6.14 -12.46
CA ARG A 160 15.82 -7.26 -13.07
C ARG A 160 15.39 -6.97 -14.51
N VAL A 161 15.40 -8.02 -15.33
CA VAL A 161 14.79 -8.02 -16.66
C VAL A 161 13.27 -8.04 -16.52
N ARG A 162 12.58 -7.16 -17.25
CA ARG A 162 11.11 -7.09 -17.24
C ARG A 162 10.53 -7.71 -18.50
N LEU A 163 9.81 -8.82 -18.32
CA LEU A 163 9.01 -9.41 -19.39
C LEU A 163 7.59 -8.82 -19.39
N MET A 164 7.20 -8.17 -20.47
CA MET A 164 5.87 -7.58 -20.62
C MET A 164 5.42 -7.55 -22.08
N THR A 165 4.12 -7.35 -22.30
CA THR A 165 3.59 -7.13 -23.66
C THR A 165 3.88 -5.69 -24.11
N VAL A 166 4.00 -5.48 -25.42
CA VAL A 166 4.27 -4.14 -25.99
C VAL A 166 3.23 -3.10 -25.54
N HIS A 167 1.96 -3.49 -25.47
CA HIS A 167 0.89 -2.61 -24.96
C HIS A 167 1.16 -2.09 -23.53
N LYS A 168 1.71 -2.94 -22.64
CA LYS A 168 2.06 -2.55 -21.26
C LYS A 168 3.33 -1.70 -21.18
N SER A 169 4.13 -1.65 -22.23
CA SER A 169 5.36 -0.85 -22.31
C SER A 169 5.11 0.61 -22.67
N LYS A 170 3.90 0.97 -23.13
CA LYS A 170 3.57 2.33 -23.57
C LYS A 170 3.80 3.34 -22.43
N GLY A 171 4.61 4.36 -22.69
CA GLY A 171 4.97 5.38 -21.70
C GLY A 171 6.12 4.99 -20.77
N LEU A 172 6.69 3.79 -20.91
CA LEU A 172 7.94 3.37 -20.26
C LEU A 172 9.11 3.49 -21.23
N GLU A 173 10.32 3.53 -20.70
CA GLU A 173 11.58 3.52 -21.46
C GLU A 173 12.60 2.65 -20.74
N PHE A 174 13.46 2.00 -21.52
CA PHE A 174 14.50 1.09 -21.03
C PHE A 174 15.81 1.34 -21.76
N ASP A 175 16.94 1.11 -21.08
CA ASP A 175 18.25 1.23 -21.73
C ASP A 175 18.40 0.21 -22.86
N TYR A 176 17.97 -1.03 -22.63
CA TYR A 176 18.05 -2.14 -23.58
C TYR A 176 16.69 -2.80 -23.74
N VAL A 177 16.26 -3.06 -24.98
CA VAL A 177 14.98 -3.71 -25.29
C VAL A 177 15.20 -4.92 -26.19
N TYR A 178 14.63 -6.05 -25.82
CA TYR A 178 14.64 -7.28 -26.61
C TYR A 178 13.22 -7.56 -27.10
N ILE A 179 13.02 -7.56 -28.41
CA ILE A 179 11.75 -7.98 -29.02
C ILE A 179 11.96 -9.35 -29.65
N VAL A 180 11.22 -10.33 -29.13
CA VAL A 180 11.30 -11.73 -29.55
C VAL A 180 10.16 -12.09 -30.50
N ASN A 181 10.32 -13.20 -31.23
CA ASN A 181 9.32 -13.76 -32.14
C ASN A 181 8.91 -12.82 -33.29
N ILE A 182 9.87 -12.10 -33.89
CA ILE A 182 9.64 -11.21 -35.05
C ILE A 182 9.52 -12.01 -36.36
N PHE A 183 8.52 -12.88 -36.46
CA PHE A 183 8.24 -13.68 -37.66
C PHE A 183 6.86 -13.35 -38.25
N ASP A 184 6.69 -13.66 -39.53
CA ASP A 184 5.47 -13.41 -40.29
C ASP A 184 4.27 -14.20 -39.74
N GLY A 185 3.11 -13.55 -39.62
CA GLY A 185 1.92 -14.10 -38.97
C GLY A 185 1.88 -13.95 -37.45
N HIS A 186 2.99 -13.53 -36.81
CA HIS A 186 2.99 -13.03 -35.41
C HIS A 186 3.08 -11.50 -35.36
N TRP A 187 3.96 -10.93 -36.18
CA TRP A 187 4.06 -9.49 -36.46
C TRP A 187 3.81 -9.26 -37.95
N GLY A 188 2.66 -8.68 -38.28
CA GLY A 188 2.18 -8.55 -39.65
C GLY A 188 1.55 -9.84 -40.18
N ASN A 189 0.66 -9.69 -41.16
CA ASN A 189 0.01 -10.77 -41.92
C ASN A 189 -0.67 -11.82 -41.03
N LYS A 190 -1.17 -11.39 -39.87
CA LYS A 190 -1.80 -12.25 -38.88
C LYS A 190 -3.15 -12.74 -39.38
N ARG A 191 -3.28 -14.05 -39.58
CA ARG A 191 -4.54 -14.67 -39.99
C ARG A 191 -5.49 -14.75 -38.81
N ARG A 192 -6.55 -13.93 -38.81
CA ARG A 192 -7.64 -14.03 -37.85
C ARG A 192 -8.75 -14.93 -38.38
N ILE A 193 -9.21 -15.86 -37.57
CA ILE A 193 -10.46 -16.59 -37.85
C ILE A 193 -11.59 -15.73 -37.31
N GLU A 194 -12.32 -15.06 -38.22
CA GLU A 194 -13.53 -14.34 -37.84
C GLU A 194 -14.67 -15.32 -37.59
N HIS A 195 -15.07 -15.46 -36.32
CA HIS A 195 -16.23 -16.29 -35.94
C HIS A 195 -17.58 -15.60 -36.21
N PHE A 196 -17.56 -14.29 -36.46
CA PHE A 196 -18.73 -13.48 -36.73
C PHE A 196 -18.38 -12.45 -37.82
N LYS A 197 -19.04 -12.54 -38.98
CA LYS A 197 -18.88 -11.57 -40.06
C LYS A 197 -19.86 -10.42 -39.86
N ILE A 198 -19.33 -9.21 -39.70
CA ILE A 198 -20.15 -8.01 -39.68
C ILE A 198 -20.71 -7.79 -41.10
N PRO A 199 -21.99 -7.37 -41.26
CA PRO A 199 -22.52 -7.04 -42.58
C PRO A 199 -21.82 -5.80 -43.16
N ASN A 200 -20.70 -6.00 -43.86
CA ASN A 200 -19.85 -4.94 -44.40
C ASN A 200 -20.60 -3.98 -45.35
N SER A 201 -21.69 -4.44 -45.98
CA SER A 201 -22.57 -3.63 -46.83
C SER A 201 -23.28 -2.49 -46.10
N VAL A 202 -23.52 -2.62 -44.79
CA VAL A 202 -24.14 -1.56 -43.98
C VAL A 202 -23.11 -0.50 -43.55
N PHE A 203 -21.85 -0.90 -43.39
CA PHE A 203 -20.80 -0.03 -42.87
C PHE A 203 -19.81 0.50 -43.94
N LYS A 204 -19.95 0.09 -45.22
CA LYS A 204 -19.01 0.42 -46.32
C LYS A 204 -17.55 0.12 -45.96
N ILE A 205 -17.31 -1.00 -45.27
CA ILE A 205 -15.98 -1.43 -44.89
C ILE A 205 -15.53 -2.44 -45.95
N ASP A 206 -14.98 -1.94 -47.05
CA ASP A 206 -14.26 -2.76 -48.04
C ASP A 206 -12.89 -3.18 -47.48
N SER A 207 -12.10 -3.90 -48.28
CA SER A 207 -10.75 -4.50 -48.06
C SER A 207 -9.69 -3.69 -47.29
N ALA A 208 -9.99 -2.47 -46.85
CA ALA A 208 -9.20 -1.64 -45.96
C ALA A 208 -8.98 -2.24 -44.55
N MET A 209 -9.69 -3.30 -44.15
CA MET A 209 -9.47 -3.91 -42.82
C MET A 209 -8.11 -4.61 -42.72
N GLU A 210 -7.66 -5.37 -43.72
CA GLU A 210 -6.35 -6.05 -43.65
C GLU A 210 -5.18 -5.04 -43.69
N GLU A 211 -5.29 -4.00 -44.53
CA GLU A 211 -4.31 -2.89 -44.53
C GLU A 211 -4.35 -2.12 -43.21
N SER A 212 -5.54 -1.89 -42.63
CA SER A 212 -5.69 -1.24 -41.32
C SER A 212 -5.10 -2.09 -40.19
N GLU A 213 -5.27 -3.41 -40.22
CA GLU A 213 -4.71 -4.31 -39.20
C GLU A 213 -3.19 -4.37 -39.27
N ASN A 214 -2.62 -4.52 -40.48
CA ASN A 214 -1.17 -4.44 -40.65
C ASN A 214 -0.63 -3.05 -40.26
N GLN A 215 -1.38 -1.97 -40.50
CA GLN A 215 -1.02 -0.63 -40.07
C GLN A 215 -1.07 -0.47 -38.54
N ASP A 216 -2.07 -1.06 -37.86
CA ASP A 216 -2.17 -1.05 -36.40
C ASP A 216 -1.05 -1.86 -35.74
N GLU A 217 -0.71 -3.03 -36.29
CA GLU A 217 0.44 -3.81 -35.84
C GLU A 217 1.76 -3.09 -36.11
N ARG A 218 1.88 -2.36 -37.23
CA ARG A 218 3.04 -1.51 -37.52
C ARG A 218 3.17 -0.37 -36.51
N ASN A 219 2.07 0.27 -36.13
CA ASN A 219 2.06 1.27 -35.07
C ASN A 219 2.53 0.68 -33.73
N LEU A 220 2.10 -0.54 -33.41
CA LEU A 220 2.53 -1.24 -32.21
C LEU A 220 4.03 -1.59 -32.27
N PHE A 221 4.53 -2.03 -33.42
CA PHE A 221 5.94 -2.32 -33.65
C PHE A 221 6.79 -1.06 -33.46
N TYR A 222 6.37 0.07 -34.03
CA TYR A 222 7.01 1.38 -33.81
C TYR A 222 7.04 1.78 -32.33
N VAL A 223 5.95 1.56 -31.60
CA VAL A 223 5.93 1.79 -30.13
C VAL A 223 6.98 0.94 -29.44
N ALA A 224 7.12 -0.34 -29.81
CA ALA A 224 8.12 -1.24 -29.23
C ALA A 224 9.55 -0.77 -29.52
N LEU A 225 9.84 -0.39 -30.77
CA LEU A 225 11.16 0.11 -31.18
C LEU A 225 11.58 1.35 -30.38
N THR A 226 10.65 2.28 -30.18
CA THR A 226 10.91 3.55 -29.48
C THR A 226 10.97 3.43 -27.95
N ARG A 227 10.91 2.21 -27.37
CA ARG A 227 11.09 2.02 -25.92
C ARG A 227 12.56 1.98 -25.52
N ALA A 228 13.47 1.70 -26.45
CA ALA A 228 14.90 1.58 -26.19
C ALA A 228 15.61 2.95 -26.19
N ARG A 229 16.46 3.21 -25.19
CA ARG A 229 17.30 4.42 -25.11
C ARG A 229 18.70 4.22 -25.68
N LYS A 230 19.26 3.00 -25.56
CA LYS A 230 20.62 2.69 -26.02
C LYS A 230 20.60 1.69 -27.17
N GLU A 231 20.03 0.51 -26.96
CA GLU A 231 20.11 -0.56 -27.94
C GLU A 231 18.82 -1.40 -27.97
N ILE A 232 18.50 -1.89 -29.18
CA ILE A 232 17.38 -2.78 -29.43
C ILE A 232 17.84 -4.05 -30.14
N THR A 233 17.40 -5.20 -29.65
CA THR A 233 17.68 -6.50 -30.24
C THR A 233 16.38 -7.14 -30.71
N LEU A 234 16.34 -7.54 -31.99
CA LEU A 234 15.20 -8.17 -32.64
C LEU A 234 15.55 -9.63 -32.94
N SER A 235 14.67 -10.57 -32.61
CA SER A 235 14.93 -12.00 -32.80
C SER A 235 13.72 -12.76 -33.31
N TYR A 236 13.97 -13.77 -34.14
CA TYR A 236 12.96 -14.69 -34.66
C TYR A 236 13.59 -16.08 -34.85
N ALA A 237 12.77 -17.13 -34.78
CA ALA A 237 13.21 -18.49 -35.06
C ALA A 237 13.03 -18.79 -36.56
N ARG A 238 13.97 -19.53 -37.17
CA ARG A 238 13.83 -20.01 -38.56
C ARG A 238 12.86 -21.18 -38.68
N GLN A 239 12.68 -21.93 -37.60
CA GLN A 239 11.73 -23.03 -37.52
C GLN A 239 10.91 -22.90 -36.24
N GLY A 240 9.59 -22.97 -36.36
CA GLY A 240 8.69 -22.95 -35.21
C GLY A 240 8.68 -24.30 -34.47
N ALA A 241 8.00 -24.35 -33.32
CA ALA A 241 7.89 -25.57 -32.51
C ALA A 241 7.28 -26.78 -33.25
N SER A 242 6.55 -26.56 -34.35
CA SER A 242 6.00 -27.61 -35.21
C SER A 242 6.96 -28.10 -36.30
N GLY A 243 8.20 -27.60 -36.33
CA GLY A 243 9.20 -27.88 -37.36
C GLY A 243 8.95 -27.15 -38.70
N ARG A 244 7.92 -26.30 -38.78
CA ARG A 244 7.65 -25.50 -39.99
C ARG A 244 8.59 -24.31 -40.07
N GLU A 245 9.06 -24.03 -41.28
CA GLU A 245 9.85 -22.84 -41.58
C GLU A 245 9.06 -21.56 -41.27
N GLN A 246 9.74 -20.59 -40.69
CA GLN A 246 9.20 -19.28 -40.33
C GLN A 246 9.99 -18.20 -41.07
N LEU A 247 9.26 -17.32 -41.74
CA LEU A 247 9.83 -16.15 -42.40
C LEU A 247 9.90 -14.98 -41.43
N VAL A 248 10.89 -14.11 -41.62
CA VAL A 248 10.98 -12.86 -40.86
C VAL A 248 9.76 -11.98 -41.14
N SER A 249 9.31 -11.21 -40.14
CA SER A 249 8.22 -10.25 -40.31
C SER A 249 8.52 -9.24 -41.43
N GLN A 250 7.50 -8.88 -42.20
CA GLN A 250 7.61 -7.85 -43.25
C GLN A 250 8.15 -6.52 -42.73
N PHE A 251 7.88 -6.17 -41.47
CA PHE A 251 8.31 -4.92 -40.88
C PHE A 251 9.83 -4.80 -40.77
N ILE A 252 10.57 -5.91 -40.72
CA ILE A 252 12.04 -5.90 -40.75
C ILE A 252 12.54 -5.62 -42.18
N ASN A 253 11.89 -6.19 -43.19
CA ASN A 253 12.27 -5.98 -44.60
C ASN A 253 11.97 -4.55 -45.07
N GLU A 254 11.06 -3.84 -44.40
CA GLU A 254 10.74 -2.43 -44.65
C GLU A 254 11.76 -1.48 -44.00
N MET A 255 12.58 -1.95 -43.06
CA MET A 255 13.61 -1.13 -42.42
C MET A 255 14.81 -0.96 -43.33
N ASP A 256 15.45 0.20 -43.22
CA ASP A 256 16.69 0.47 -43.94
C ASP A 256 17.83 -0.40 -43.39
N SER A 257 18.43 -1.17 -44.31
CA SER A 257 19.50 -2.12 -44.01
C SER A 257 20.74 -1.48 -43.38
N GLU A 258 20.98 -0.18 -43.58
CA GLU A 258 22.11 0.52 -42.98
C GLU A 258 22.00 0.59 -41.45
N PHE A 259 20.79 0.49 -40.89
CA PHE A 259 20.55 0.49 -39.45
C PHE A 259 20.37 -0.92 -38.86
N LEU A 260 20.53 -1.97 -39.66
CA LEU A 260 20.39 -3.36 -39.23
C LEU A 260 21.75 -4.04 -39.10
N MET A 261 22.09 -4.46 -37.87
CA MET A 261 23.25 -5.32 -37.62
C MET A 261 22.78 -6.76 -37.42
N HIS A 262 23.20 -7.66 -38.32
CA HIS A 262 22.88 -9.08 -38.21
C HIS A 262 23.84 -9.79 -37.25
N GLY A 263 23.29 -10.29 -36.14
CA GLY A 263 24.01 -11.15 -35.20
C GLY A 263 24.01 -12.62 -35.62
N ASP A 264 25.01 -13.38 -35.15
CA ASP A 264 25.07 -14.83 -35.31
C ASP A 264 24.33 -15.54 -34.17
N ALA A 265 23.13 -16.04 -34.47
CA ALA A 265 22.32 -16.81 -33.52
C ALA A 265 22.94 -18.18 -33.17
N GLN A 266 23.73 -18.77 -34.08
CA GLN A 266 24.28 -20.12 -33.90
C GLN A 266 25.21 -20.20 -32.69
N LYS A 267 25.97 -19.12 -32.44
CA LYS A 267 26.81 -19.00 -31.25
C LYS A 267 25.99 -19.17 -29.96
N TYR A 268 24.87 -18.47 -29.84
CA TYR A 268 23.99 -18.54 -28.66
C TYR A 268 23.29 -19.89 -28.54
N GLU A 269 22.89 -20.48 -29.67
CA GLU A 269 22.30 -21.82 -29.70
C GLU A 269 23.29 -22.89 -29.21
N ASN A 270 24.56 -22.81 -29.63
CA ASN A 270 25.60 -23.73 -29.20
C ASN A 270 25.90 -23.55 -27.69
N GLU A 271 26.05 -22.31 -27.23
CA GLU A 271 26.24 -22.00 -25.80
C GLU A 271 25.06 -22.49 -24.93
N PHE A 272 23.83 -22.42 -25.46
CA PHE A 272 22.64 -22.93 -24.79
C PHE A 272 22.56 -24.46 -24.81
N ALA A 273 22.95 -25.10 -25.92
CA ALA A 273 22.99 -26.55 -26.04
C ALA A 273 23.95 -27.20 -25.02
N GLU A 274 25.05 -26.51 -24.70
CA GLU A 274 26.00 -26.92 -23.65
C GLU A 274 25.47 -26.74 -22.22
N LYS A 275 24.34 -26.03 -22.04
CA LYS A 275 23.76 -25.66 -20.74
C LYS A 275 22.28 -26.01 -20.62
N GLN A 276 21.81 -27.05 -21.32
CA GLN A 276 20.39 -27.42 -21.34
C GLN A 276 19.82 -27.77 -19.96
N GLU A 277 20.66 -28.14 -19.01
CA GLU A 277 20.29 -28.31 -17.60
C GLU A 277 19.65 -27.05 -17.00
N ILE A 278 19.88 -25.86 -17.55
CA ILE A 278 19.26 -24.61 -17.08
C ILE A 278 17.73 -24.62 -17.24
N LEU A 279 17.18 -25.42 -18.17
CA LEU A 279 15.73 -25.59 -18.33
C LEU A 279 15.09 -26.38 -17.19
N PHE A 280 15.89 -27.20 -16.51
CA PHE A 280 15.49 -28.02 -15.38
C PHE A 280 16.03 -27.48 -14.05
N ALA A 281 16.86 -26.44 -14.09
CA ALA A 281 17.30 -25.75 -12.90
C ALA A 281 16.07 -25.28 -12.13
N GLU A 282 16.06 -25.52 -10.82
CA GLU A 282 15.06 -24.92 -9.97
C GLU A 282 15.07 -23.42 -10.20
N SER A 283 13.87 -22.86 -10.41
CA SER A 283 13.70 -21.42 -10.50
C SER A 283 14.32 -20.80 -9.26
N GLN A 284 15.50 -20.20 -9.43
CA GLN A 284 16.09 -19.34 -8.42
C GLN A 284 15.23 -18.07 -8.40
N HIS A 285 14.08 -18.18 -7.77
CA HIS A 285 13.39 -17.01 -7.27
C HIS A 285 14.40 -16.36 -6.33
N SER A 286 15.04 -15.27 -6.77
CA SER A 286 15.77 -14.40 -5.87
C SER A 286 14.75 -13.82 -4.90
N THR A 287 14.55 -14.57 -3.82
CA THR A 287 13.69 -14.24 -2.70
C THR A 287 14.45 -13.19 -1.93
N VAL A 288 13.90 -11.98 -1.94
CA VAL A 288 14.47 -10.89 -1.15
C VAL A 288 14.13 -11.23 0.29
N LYS A 289 15.14 -11.64 1.06
CA LYS A 289 14.98 -11.90 2.48
C LYS A 289 14.54 -10.64 3.18
N LEU A 290 13.91 -10.79 4.33
CA LEU A 290 13.42 -9.65 5.08
C LEU A 290 14.55 -8.72 5.56
N ASP A 291 15.72 -9.28 5.84
CA ASP A 291 16.94 -8.57 6.27
C ASP A 291 17.86 -8.19 5.09
N ASP A 292 17.37 -8.29 3.85
CA ASP A 292 18.10 -7.83 2.67
C ASP A 292 18.32 -6.32 2.74
N ARG A 293 19.53 -5.95 3.17
CA ARG A 293 19.92 -4.56 3.42
C ARG A 293 19.84 -3.70 2.17
N GLU A 294 20.24 -4.22 1.02
CA GLU A 294 20.23 -3.44 -0.23
C GLU A 294 18.79 -3.10 -0.60
N PHE A 295 17.90 -4.09 -0.56
CA PHE A 295 16.49 -3.88 -0.83
C PHE A 295 15.82 -2.94 0.19
N LEU A 296 16.11 -3.09 1.48
CA LEU A 296 15.56 -2.19 2.51
C LEU A 296 16.05 -0.75 2.35
N ASN A 297 17.32 -0.57 1.98
CA ASN A 297 17.89 0.75 1.69
C ASN A 297 17.22 1.39 0.46
N GLU A 298 16.90 0.60 -0.56
CA GLU A 298 16.15 1.09 -1.72
C GLU A 298 14.73 1.52 -1.35
N LEU A 299 14.03 0.74 -0.53
CA LEU A 299 12.71 1.12 -0.02
C LEU A 299 12.79 2.41 0.80
N PHE A 300 13.82 2.54 1.64
CA PHE A 300 14.04 3.74 2.44
C PHE A 300 14.26 4.97 1.56
N ARG A 301 15.17 4.89 0.58
CA ARG A 301 15.43 5.98 -0.38
C ARG A 301 14.18 6.34 -1.20
N LYS A 302 13.41 5.33 -1.62
CA LYS A 302 12.18 5.52 -2.41
C LYS A 302 11.08 6.24 -1.63
N TYR A 303 10.87 5.87 -0.36
CA TYR A 303 9.79 6.42 0.45
C TYR A 303 10.18 7.69 1.20
N GLY A 304 11.46 7.86 1.49
CA GLY A 304 11.98 8.89 2.38
C GLY A 304 11.41 8.82 3.79
N LEU A 305 11.86 9.74 4.64
CA LEU A 305 11.38 9.89 6.00
C LEU A 305 10.40 11.05 6.08
N SER A 306 9.17 10.78 6.50
CA SER A 306 8.20 11.82 6.90
C SER A 306 8.25 12.05 8.41
N VAL A 307 7.66 13.15 8.89
CA VAL A 307 7.53 13.40 10.33
C VAL A 307 6.84 12.24 11.06
N THR A 308 5.77 11.69 10.47
CA THR A 308 5.05 10.54 11.04
C THR A 308 5.94 9.31 11.08
N ALA A 309 6.73 9.07 10.03
CA ALA A 309 7.66 7.95 9.98
C ALA A 309 8.79 8.08 11.01
N LEU A 310 9.34 9.29 11.18
CA LEU A 310 10.33 9.60 12.22
C LEU A 310 9.74 9.38 13.61
N ASN A 311 8.53 9.88 13.88
CA ASN A 311 7.86 9.68 15.17
C ASN A 311 7.61 8.20 15.45
N ASN A 312 7.16 7.44 14.45
CA ASN A 312 6.97 6.00 14.56
C ASN A 312 8.28 5.28 14.89
N TYR A 313 9.41 5.66 14.27
CA TYR A 313 10.71 5.04 14.56
C TYR A 313 11.17 5.31 16.00
N LEU A 314 10.99 6.55 16.46
CA LEU A 314 11.37 6.96 17.82
C LEU A 314 10.49 6.33 18.89
N GLU A 315 9.22 6.09 18.59
CA GLU A 315 8.31 5.31 19.46
C GLU A 315 8.68 3.83 19.45
N CYS A 316 8.83 3.24 18.27
CA CYS A 316 9.20 1.84 18.09
C CYS A 316 9.80 1.60 16.69
N PRO A 317 11.06 1.17 16.56
CA PRO A 317 11.66 0.88 15.25
C PRO A 317 10.87 -0.15 14.43
N TRP A 318 10.22 -1.12 15.08
CA TRP A 318 9.38 -2.11 14.42
C TRP A 318 8.05 -1.54 13.92
N LYS A 319 7.48 -0.53 14.59
CA LYS A 319 6.32 0.21 14.08
C LYS A 319 6.67 0.91 12.77
N TYR A 320 7.82 1.57 12.73
CA TYR A 320 8.33 2.16 11.49
C TYR A 320 8.56 1.09 10.40
N PHE A 321 9.23 -0.01 10.75
CA PHE A 321 9.53 -1.08 9.81
C PHE A 321 8.26 -1.64 9.16
N TYR A 322 7.25 -2.02 9.94
CA TYR A 322 6.03 -2.63 9.41
C TYR A 322 5.08 -1.63 8.76
N SER A 323 4.81 -0.48 9.37
CA SER A 323 3.79 0.45 8.88
C SER A 323 4.32 1.42 7.82
N ASN A 324 5.60 1.84 7.88
CA ASN A 324 6.15 2.83 6.96
C ASN A 324 7.03 2.23 5.85
N LEU A 325 7.90 1.28 6.19
CA LEU A 325 8.85 0.69 5.25
C LEU A 325 8.23 -0.48 4.47
N VAL A 326 7.72 -1.50 5.16
CA VAL A 326 7.02 -2.66 4.56
C VAL A 326 5.60 -2.30 4.11
N ARG A 327 4.95 -1.37 4.83
CA ARG A 327 3.56 -0.92 4.63
C ARG A 327 2.55 -2.08 4.74
N ILE A 328 2.59 -2.78 5.87
CA ILE A 328 1.55 -3.75 6.22
C ILE A 328 0.19 -3.03 6.24
N PRO A 329 -0.86 -3.61 5.64
CA PRO A 329 -2.16 -2.96 5.57
C PRO A 329 -2.81 -2.86 6.96
N GLU A 330 -3.29 -1.67 7.30
CA GLU A 330 -4.01 -1.37 8.54
C GLU A 330 -5.33 -0.64 8.20
N ALA A 331 -6.41 -0.97 8.91
CA ALA A 331 -7.65 -0.24 8.82
C ALA A 331 -7.49 1.10 9.56
N PRO A 332 -7.90 2.23 8.96
CA PRO A 332 -7.80 3.51 9.63
C PRO A 332 -8.75 3.51 10.84
N ASN A 333 -8.25 3.91 12.01
CA ASN A 333 -9.11 4.05 13.19
C ASN A 333 -10.06 5.26 13.05
N LYS A 334 -11.13 5.30 13.85
CA LYS A 334 -12.14 6.37 13.82
C LYS A 334 -11.59 7.79 13.96
N HIS A 335 -10.51 7.98 14.72
CA HIS A 335 -9.87 9.29 14.90
C HIS A 335 -9.14 9.74 13.65
N LEU A 336 -8.44 8.81 12.98
CA LEU A 336 -7.76 9.08 11.71
C LEU A 336 -8.75 9.34 10.59
N ILE A 337 -9.85 8.58 10.53
CA ILE A 337 -10.93 8.80 9.55
C ILE A 337 -11.53 10.20 9.72
N PHE A 338 -11.94 10.55 10.96
CA PHE A 338 -12.49 11.86 11.26
C PHE A 338 -11.50 12.99 10.93
N GLY A 339 -10.22 12.81 11.31
CA GLY A 339 -9.14 13.73 10.95
C GLY A 339 -9.06 13.96 9.45
N ASN A 340 -8.89 12.90 8.67
CA ASN A 340 -8.78 12.98 7.21
C ASN A 340 -9.96 13.71 6.57
N ALA A 341 -11.19 13.43 7.01
CA ALA A 341 -12.39 14.11 6.51
C ALA A 341 -12.37 15.62 6.82
N ILE A 342 -11.91 16.02 8.02
CA ILE A 342 -11.74 17.44 8.39
C ILE A 342 -10.65 18.12 7.55
N HIS A 343 -9.48 17.48 7.37
CA HIS A 343 -8.39 18.06 6.57
C HIS A 343 -8.84 18.30 5.12
N GLN A 344 -9.52 17.33 4.50
CA GLN A 344 -10.04 17.50 3.13
C GLN A 344 -11.14 18.58 3.05
N ALA A 345 -12.04 18.63 4.02
CA ALA A 345 -13.06 19.67 4.06
C ALA A 345 -12.47 21.08 4.21
N LEU A 346 -11.46 21.24 5.06
CA LEU A 346 -10.74 22.50 5.24
C LEU A 346 -9.97 22.87 3.98
N LYS A 347 -9.28 21.91 3.35
CA LYS A 347 -8.62 22.11 2.07
C LYS A 347 -9.59 22.65 1.02
N ASP A 348 -10.71 21.97 0.78
CA ASP A 348 -11.70 22.38 -0.22
C ASP A 348 -12.33 23.73 0.11
N PHE A 349 -12.58 23.99 1.39
CA PHE A 349 -13.03 25.29 1.86
C PHE A 349 -12.00 26.39 1.53
N PHE A 350 -10.72 26.17 1.86
CA PHE A 350 -9.66 27.15 1.60
C PHE A 350 -9.34 27.27 0.10
N ASP A 351 -9.48 26.24 -0.71
CA ASP A 351 -9.32 26.35 -2.16
C ASP A 351 -10.36 27.34 -2.77
N LYS A 352 -11.57 27.41 -2.20
CA LYS A 352 -12.58 28.40 -2.60
C LYS A 352 -12.45 29.75 -1.91
N PHE A 353 -12.13 29.77 -0.61
CA PHE A 353 -12.00 30.98 0.21
C PHE A 353 -11.02 32.01 -0.37
N ALA A 354 -10.02 31.55 -1.14
CA ALA A 354 -9.08 32.40 -1.86
C ALA A 354 -9.78 33.37 -2.82
N ALA A 355 -10.85 32.95 -3.48
CA ALA A 355 -11.65 33.78 -4.38
C ALA A 355 -12.82 34.47 -3.63
N GLU A 356 -13.64 33.69 -2.96
CA GLU A 356 -14.85 34.14 -2.25
C GLU A 356 -15.04 33.30 -1.00
N ASP A 357 -15.47 33.91 0.10
CA ASP A 357 -15.77 33.19 1.33
C ASP A 357 -17.06 32.36 1.16
N PRO A 358 -16.98 31.01 1.11
CA PRO A 358 -18.14 30.19 0.83
C PRO A 358 -19.00 29.91 2.08
N GLY A 359 -18.58 30.40 3.25
CA GLY A 359 -19.29 30.24 4.52
C GLY A 359 -19.16 28.85 5.17
N PRO A 360 -19.59 28.72 6.43
CA PRO A 360 -19.47 27.48 7.20
C PRO A 360 -20.32 26.34 6.64
N GLU A 361 -21.45 26.63 5.98
CA GLU A 361 -22.32 25.63 5.37
C GLU A 361 -21.59 24.85 4.26
N TYR A 362 -20.73 25.53 3.48
CA TYR A 362 -19.92 24.86 2.47
C TYR A 362 -18.88 23.92 3.10
N MET A 363 -18.22 24.37 4.17
CA MET A 363 -17.24 23.56 4.91
C MET A 363 -17.87 22.30 5.49
N ILE A 364 -19.06 22.43 6.09
CA ILE A 364 -19.83 21.27 6.60
C ILE A 364 -20.21 20.35 5.45
N LYS A 365 -20.77 20.89 4.36
CA LYS A 365 -21.16 20.07 3.21
C LYS A 365 -19.99 19.24 2.67
N ARG A 366 -18.80 19.84 2.51
CA ARG A 366 -17.59 19.12 2.08
C ARG A 366 -17.17 18.08 3.10
N PHE A 367 -17.23 18.38 4.40
CA PHE A 367 -16.96 17.39 5.44
C PHE A 367 -17.94 16.20 5.38
N GLU A 368 -19.23 16.44 5.19
CA GLU A 368 -20.24 15.38 5.07
C GLU A 368 -20.01 14.51 3.83
N GLU A 369 -19.71 15.14 2.69
CA GLU A 369 -19.35 14.44 1.46
C GLU A 369 -18.09 13.60 1.64
N GLU A 370 -17.01 14.16 2.19
CA GLU A 370 -15.75 13.42 2.40
C GLU A 370 -15.90 12.29 3.42
N LEU A 371 -16.55 12.54 4.56
CA LEU A 371 -16.82 11.51 5.56
C LEU A 371 -17.70 10.39 4.97
N ALA A 372 -18.59 10.71 4.03
CA ALA A 372 -19.43 9.72 3.37
C ALA A 372 -18.67 8.77 2.44
N HIS A 373 -17.48 9.13 1.97
CA HIS A 373 -16.62 8.25 1.17
C HIS A 373 -15.61 7.46 2.02
N GLN A 374 -15.51 7.73 3.33
CA GLN A 374 -14.57 7.02 4.19
C GLN A 374 -15.09 5.62 4.56
N PRO A 375 -14.19 4.64 4.75
CA PRO A 375 -14.55 3.30 5.21
C PRO A 375 -14.83 3.30 6.72
N ILE A 376 -15.96 3.88 7.11
CA ILE A 376 -16.39 4.06 8.50
C ILE A 376 -17.71 3.35 8.77
N GLU A 377 -17.82 2.73 9.93
CA GLU A 377 -19.03 2.02 10.39
C GLU A 377 -20.17 2.99 10.70
N GLU A 378 -21.41 2.57 10.52
CA GLU A 378 -22.59 3.46 10.64
C GLU A 378 -22.71 4.16 12.01
N ASN A 379 -22.42 3.48 13.12
CA ASN A 379 -22.44 4.09 14.45
C ASN A 379 -21.34 5.15 14.60
N GLU A 380 -20.11 4.83 14.19
CA GLU A 380 -18.98 5.75 14.22
C GLU A 380 -19.18 6.92 13.26
N TYR A 381 -19.80 6.69 12.11
CA TYR A 381 -20.20 7.68 11.13
C TYR A 381 -21.16 8.70 11.75
N ARG A 382 -22.19 8.25 12.46
CA ARG A 382 -23.14 9.14 13.16
C ARG A 382 -22.46 9.98 14.23
N GLU A 383 -21.57 9.38 15.03
CA GLU A 383 -20.80 10.11 16.04
C GLU A 383 -19.89 11.16 15.41
N ALA A 384 -19.12 10.78 14.39
CA ALA A 384 -18.23 11.66 13.64
C ALA A 384 -18.99 12.80 12.95
N LEU A 385 -20.14 12.50 12.33
CA LEU A 385 -21.00 13.46 11.68
C LEU A 385 -21.56 14.48 12.66
N ALA A 386 -22.12 14.02 13.79
CA ALA A 386 -22.63 14.90 14.84
C ALA A 386 -21.53 15.79 15.42
N LYS A 387 -20.34 15.23 15.61
CA LYS A 387 -19.16 15.95 16.09
C LYS A 387 -18.71 17.04 15.11
N GLY A 388 -18.56 16.71 13.82
CA GLY A 388 -18.14 17.67 12.79
C GLY A 388 -19.15 18.79 12.58
N ARG A 389 -20.45 18.46 12.52
CA ARG A 389 -21.56 19.44 12.44
C ARG A 389 -21.58 20.43 13.60
N LYS A 390 -21.13 20.00 14.78
CA LYS A 390 -21.03 20.87 15.96
C LYS A 390 -19.77 21.73 15.95
N CYS A 391 -18.61 21.17 15.57
CA CYS A 391 -17.33 21.84 15.73
C CYS A 391 -17.03 22.83 14.59
N LEU A 392 -17.27 22.46 13.33
CA LEU A 392 -16.89 23.28 12.18
C LEU A 392 -17.55 24.69 12.15
N PRO A 393 -18.84 24.86 12.47
CA PRO A 393 -19.47 26.19 12.49
C PRO A 393 -18.89 27.10 13.57
N GLU A 394 -18.67 26.57 14.78
CA GLU A 394 -18.14 27.35 15.89
C GLU A 394 -16.65 27.68 15.67
N TYR A 395 -15.89 26.74 15.08
CA TYR A 395 -14.52 26.99 14.64
C TYR A 395 -14.45 28.12 13.60
N TYR A 396 -15.32 28.09 12.59
CA TYR A 396 -15.44 29.16 11.61
C TYR A 396 -15.77 30.50 12.30
N LYS A 397 -16.77 30.52 13.17
CA LYS A 397 -17.20 31.74 13.87
C LYS A 397 -16.08 32.39 14.68
N GLU A 398 -15.25 31.58 15.33
CA GLU A 398 -14.11 32.05 16.13
C GLU A 398 -12.98 32.65 15.25
N TYR A 399 -12.62 31.99 14.14
CA TYR A 399 -11.38 32.30 13.43
C TYR A 399 -11.51 32.92 12.03
N HIS A 400 -12.67 32.86 11.36
CA HIS A 400 -12.80 33.28 9.96
C HIS A 400 -12.32 34.72 9.69
N ARG A 401 -12.53 35.64 10.64
CA ARG A 401 -12.10 37.04 10.52
C ARG A 401 -10.59 37.23 10.52
N ALA A 402 -9.85 36.27 11.07
CA ALA A 402 -8.39 36.31 11.17
C ALA A 402 -7.70 35.57 10.00
N TRP A 403 -8.44 34.87 9.13
CA TRP A 403 -7.85 34.11 8.04
C TRP A 403 -7.32 35.03 6.93
N ARG A 404 -6.10 34.73 6.50
CA ARG A 404 -5.45 35.40 5.36
C ARG A 404 -5.96 34.80 4.06
N LYS A 405 -5.91 35.57 2.97
CA LYS A 405 -6.24 35.09 1.61
C LYS A 405 -5.03 34.64 0.79
N ASN A 406 -3.82 35.01 1.21
CA ASN A 406 -2.58 34.60 0.56
C ASN A 406 -1.99 33.38 1.27
N TYR A 407 -2.28 32.18 0.78
CA TYR A 407 -1.77 30.93 1.33
C TYR A 407 -1.69 29.84 0.25
N LEU A 408 -1.02 28.75 0.61
CA LEU A 408 -1.03 27.49 -0.13
C LEU A 408 -1.60 26.40 0.79
N SER A 409 -2.58 25.65 0.30
CA SER A 409 -3.18 24.52 1.01
C SER A 409 -2.59 23.20 0.49
N GLU A 410 -2.45 22.22 1.38
CA GLU A 410 -1.97 20.87 1.07
C GLU A 410 -0.66 20.85 0.28
N PHE A 411 0.29 21.66 0.75
CA PHE A 411 1.56 21.88 0.09
C PHE A 411 2.47 20.67 0.27
N LYS A 412 2.60 19.87 -0.81
CA LYS A 412 3.42 18.67 -0.83
C LYS A 412 4.88 19.00 -1.17
N ILE A 413 5.79 18.48 -0.37
CA ILE A 413 7.24 18.59 -0.54
C ILE A 413 7.82 17.17 -0.53
N ASP A 414 8.37 16.75 -1.66
CA ASP A 414 9.01 15.44 -1.79
C ASP A 414 10.47 15.63 -2.25
N GLY A 415 11.35 14.69 -1.90
CA GLY A 415 12.69 14.60 -2.45
C GLY A 415 13.71 15.56 -1.81
N ILE A 416 13.53 16.01 -0.58
CA ILE A 416 14.50 16.89 0.09
C ILE A 416 15.65 16.06 0.63
N GLU A 417 16.83 16.22 0.04
CA GLU A 417 18.06 15.54 0.46
C GLU A 417 18.65 16.18 1.73
N ILE A 418 18.85 15.35 2.76
CA ILE A 418 19.62 15.70 3.97
C ILE A 418 21.08 15.22 3.82
N THR A 419 21.25 14.04 3.25
CA THR A 419 22.51 13.47 2.78
C THR A 419 22.28 12.80 1.42
N SER A 420 23.32 12.24 0.80
CA SER A 420 23.20 11.46 -0.45
C SER A 420 22.20 10.31 -0.39
N ASP A 421 21.90 9.82 0.81
CA ASP A 421 21.13 8.59 1.04
C ASP A 421 19.86 8.81 1.84
N ILE A 422 19.72 9.96 2.52
CA ILE A 422 18.61 10.28 3.40
C ILE A 422 17.78 11.41 2.77
N VAL A 423 16.57 11.04 2.38
CA VAL A 423 15.57 11.95 1.81
C VAL A 423 14.43 12.14 2.80
N ILE A 424 13.95 13.37 2.96
CA ILE A 424 12.76 13.69 3.74
C ILE A 424 11.62 14.19 2.85
N ASN A 425 10.39 13.85 3.25
CA ASN A 425 9.15 14.19 2.56
C ASN A 425 8.13 14.74 3.56
N GLY A 426 7.22 15.60 3.10
CA GLY A 426 6.17 16.14 3.94
C GLY A 426 5.00 16.72 3.16
N LYS A 427 3.89 16.87 3.87
CA LYS A 427 2.68 17.53 3.39
C LYS A 427 2.28 18.53 4.46
N ILE A 428 2.24 19.81 4.09
CA ILE A 428 1.88 20.91 4.99
C ILE A 428 0.41 21.23 4.74
N ASP A 429 -0.42 21.19 5.79
CA ASP A 429 -1.88 21.41 5.65
C ASP A 429 -2.20 22.78 5.07
N LYS A 430 -1.65 23.85 5.68
CA LYS A 430 -1.80 25.21 5.18
C LYS A 430 -0.54 26.04 5.47
N MET A 431 -0.10 26.80 4.47
CA MET A 431 1.04 27.72 4.57
C MET A 431 0.60 29.12 4.17
N GLU A 432 0.51 30.02 5.15
CA GLU A 432 0.12 31.42 4.97
C GLU A 432 1.34 32.27 4.61
N ILE A 433 1.26 33.01 3.51
CA ILE A 433 2.35 33.88 3.04
C ILE A 433 2.17 35.26 3.68
N LEU A 434 3.17 35.67 4.46
CA LEU A 434 3.12 36.86 5.31
C LEU A 434 3.54 38.13 4.57
N ASP A 435 4.50 38.03 3.65
CA ASP A 435 5.06 39.16 2.92
C ASP A 435 5.64 38.76 1.55
N SER A 436 6.13 39.76 0.81
CA SER A 436 6.78 39.59 -0.50
C SER A 436 8.16 38.92 -0.42
N ALA A 437 8.74 38.79 0.77
CA ALA A 437 9.98 38.06 1.01
C ALA A 437 9.73 36.56 1.22
N ASN A 438 8.50 36.08 1.03
CA ASN A 438 8.08 34.70 1.26
C ASN A 438 8.33 34.22 2.70
N ASN A 439 8.22 35.11 3.68
CA ASN A 439 8.06 34.68 5.05
C ASN A 439 6.70 33.99 5.20
N VAL A 440 6.66 32.85 5.87
CA VAL A 440 5.46 32.04 5.98
C VAL A 440 5.13 31.66 7.41
N ASN A 441 3.83 31.52 7.67
CA ASN A 441 3.28 30.87 8.84
C ASN A 441 2.69 29.53 8.43
N VAL A 442 3.13 28.44 9.07
CA VAL A 442 2.60 27.09 8.79
C VAL A 442 1.50 26.78 9.79
N VAL A 443 0.33 26.36 9.33
CA VAL A 443 -0.78 25.94 10.18
C VAL A 443 -0.96 24.44 10.01
N ASP A 444 -0.95 23.72 11.14
CA ASP A 444 -1.16 22.29 11.21
C ASP A 444 -2.42 22.01 12.04
N TYR A 445 -3.41 21.39 11.39
CA TYR A 445 -4.74 21.18 11.99
C TYR A 445 -4.76 19.92 12.84
N LYS A 446 -5.39 19.99 14.02
CA LYS A 446 -5.54 18.86 14.94
C LYS A 446 -6.99 18.62 15.32
N THR A 447 -7.44 17.40 15.11
CA THR A 447 -8.79 16.90 15.45
C THR A 447 -8.78 16.04 16.71
N GLY A 448 -8.07 16.51 17.74
CA GLY A 448 -8.00 15.85 19.03
C GLY A 448 -8.24 16.86 20.15
N LYS A 449 -8.33 16.37 21.40
CA LYS A 449 -8.49 17.26 22.56
C LYS A 449 -7.38 18.32 22.58
N PRO A 450 -7.72 19.61 22.77
CA PRO A 450 -6.74 20.67 22.84
C PRO A 450 -5.67 20.42 23.91
N LYS A 451 -4.40 20.57 23.52
CA LYS A 451 -3.26 20.48 24.43
C LYS A 451 -2.81 21.88 24.86
N THR A 452 -2.18 21.99 26.03
CA THR A 452 -1.57 23.25 26.50
C THR A 452 -0.26 23.52 25.77
N ARG A 453 0.18 24.79 25.73
CA ARG A 453 1.48 25.18 25.16
C ARG A 453 2.65 24.32 25.63
N ASN A 454 2.72 24.04 26.94
CA ASN A 454 3.78 23.20 27.53
C ASN A 454 3.68 21.73 27.09
N ALA A 455 2.47 21.20 26.95
CA ALA A 455 2.27 19.85 26.46
C ALA A 455 2.64 19.73 24.97
N ILE A 456 2.34 20.74 24.15
CA ILE A 456 2.76 20.79 22.74
C ILE A 456 4.29 20.88 22.64
N ALA A 457 4.91 21.69 23.50
CA ALA A 457 6.36 21.90 23.53
C ALA A 457 7.18 20.74 24.13
N GLY A 458 6.55 19.62 24.53
CA GLY A 458 7.29 18.49 25.13
C GLY A 458 7.73 18.69 26.58
N LYS A 459 7.27 19.74 27.26
CA LYS A 459 7.74 20.13 28.61
C LYS A 459 6.98 19.48 29.77
N THR A 460 6.01 18.61 29.47
CA THR A 460 5.22 17.90 30.48
C THR A 460 5.58 16.41 30.48
N ALA A 461 5.54 15.77 31.64
CA ALA A 461 5.87 14.34 31.80
C ALA A 461 5.05 13.38 30.91
N SER A 462 3.86 13.81 30.46
CA SER A 462 2.98 13.04 29.56
C SER A 462 3.08 13.44 28.08
N SER A 463 4.02 14.30 27.70
CA SER A 463 4.17 14.72 26.30
C SER A 463 5.18 13.85 25.55
N ASP A 464 4.83 13.50 24.33
CA ASP A 464 5.66 12.78 23.36
C ASP A 464 6.56 13.73 22.53
N GLY A 465 6.37 15.04 22.64
CA GLY A 465 7.08 16.05 21.84
C GLY A 465 6.74 16.02 20.34
N ASN A 466 5.77 15.21 19.91
CA ASN A 466 5.52 14.94 18.49
C ASN A 466 5.04 16.18 17.72
N TYR A 467 4.19 17.01 18.33
CA TYR A 467 3.69 18.24 17.70
C TYR A 467 4.79 19.29 17.53
N ARG A 468 5.67 19.47 18.54
CA ARG A 468 6.81 20.37 18.39
C ARG A 468 7.75 19.88 17.30
N ARG A 469 8.09 18.58 17.30
CA ARG A 469 8.93 17.97 16.26
C ARG A 469 8.34 18.16 14.87
N GLN A 470 7.02 18.07 14.73
CA GLN A 470 6.32 18.31 13.47
C GLN A 470 6.50 19.72 12.92
N LEU A 471 6.35 20.76 13.76
CA LEU A 471 6.60 22.14 13.33
C LEU A 471 8.06 22.38 12.93
N VAL A 472 9.01 21.84 13.71
CA VAL A 472 10.44 21.96 13.38
C VAL A 472 10.77 21.21 12.07
N PHE A 473 10.12 20.06 11.83
CA PHE A 473 10.27 19.28 10.59
C PHE A 473 9.76 20.05 9.37
N TYR A 474 8.62 20.73 9.47
CA TYR A 474 8.12 21.57 8.38
C TYR A 474 9.03 22.76 8.09
N SER A 475 9.58 23.39 9.13
CA SER A 475 10.56 24.46 8.98
C SER A 475 11.83 23.96 8.26
N LEU A 476 12.33 22.77 8.63
CA LEU A 476 13.47 22.14 7.97
C LEU A 476 13.18 21.85 6.47
N LEU A 477 12.01 21.30 6.15
CA LEU A 477 11.59 21.07 4.76
C LEU A 477 11.61 22.35 3.94
N LEU A 478 10.98 23.42 4.45
CA LEU A 478 10.88 24.70 3.76
C LEU A 478 12.24 25.38 3.58
N SER A 479 13.13 25.27 4.57
CA SER A 479 14.49 25.83 4.52
C SER A 479 15.34 25.27 3.36
N LYS A 480 15.12 24.00 3.00
CA LYS A 480 15.85 23.32 1.90
C LYS A 480 15.06 23.30 0.59
N PHE A 481 13.74 23.41 0.64
CA PHE A 481 12.89 23.40 -0.56
C PHE A 481 13.15 24.60 -1.47
N ASN A 482 13.41 24.33 -2.76
CA ASN A 482 13.70 25.35 -3.78
C ASN A 482 14.74 26.40 -3.35
N LYS A 483 15.82 25.94 -2.70
CA LYS A 483 16.89 26.79 -2.16
C LYS A 483 16.38 27.79 -1.10
N GLY A 484 15.45 27.36 -0.26
CA GLY A 484 14.89 28.18 0.82
C GLY A 484 13.91 29.24 0.34
N LYS A 485 13.11 28.93 -0.69
CA LYS A 485 12.12 29.87 -1.25
C LYS A 485 11.17 30.43 -0.19
N TYR A 486 10.80 29.62 0.80
CA TYR A 486 9.88 29.99 1.87
C TYR A 486 10.63 29.94 3.21
N LYS A 487 10.56 31.03 3.99
CA LYS A 487 11.15 31.11 5.32
C LYS A 487 10.06 31.02 6.38
N MET A 488 10.03 29.91 7.12
CA MET A 488 9.05 29.72 8.19
C MET A 488 9.40 30.59 9.40
N VAL A 489 8.57 31.59 9.69
CA VAL A 489 8.74 32.50 10.85
C VAL A 489 8.00 31.96 12.07
N SER A 490 6.84 31.36 11.84
CA SER A 490 6.01 30.78 12.90
C SER A 490 5.27 29.54 12.42
N GLY A 491 4.89 28.69 13.38
CA GLY A 491 4.04 27.52 13.18
C GLY A 491 2.91 27.49 14.20
N ASP A 492 1.70 27.28 13.71
CA ASP A 492 0.48 27.18 14.50
C ASP A 492 0.04 25.72 14.62
N ILE A 493 -0.19 25.26 15.85
CA ILE A 493 -0.99 24.07 16.10
C ILE A 493 -2.42 24.53 16.38
N ASP A 494 -3.32 24.21 15.46
CA ASP A 494 -4.70 24.70 15.48
C ASP A 494 -5.67 23.54 15.75
N PHE A 495 -6.33 23.58 16.91
CA PHE A 495 -7.27 22.53 17.29
C PHE A 495 -8.67 22.87 16.78
N ILE A 496 -9.20 21.99 15.92
CA ILE A 496 -10.55 22.09 15.34
C ILE A 496 -11.64 21.69 16.35
N GLU A 497 -11.23 21.18 17.51
CA GLU A 497 -12.15 20.83 18.60
C GLU A 497 -12.00 21.79 19.77
N PRO A 498 -13.10 22.16 20.45
CA PRO A 498 -13.02 22.97 21.64
C PRO A 498 -12.49 22.15 22.84
N ASP A 499 -11.98 22.85 23.86
CA ASP A 499 -11.65 22.23 25.14
C ASP A 499 -12.92 21.87 25.95
N GLU A 500 -12.74 21.27 27.13
CA GLU A 500 -13.86 20.87 28.01
C GLU A 500 -14.77 22.04 28.43
N LYS A 501 -14.31 23.29 28.26
CA LYS A 501 -15.07 24.52 28.53
C LYS A 501 -15.68 25.14 27.28
N GLY A 502 -15.58 24.48 26.13
CA GLY A 502 -16.10 24.98 24.86
C GLY A 502 -15.19 25.99 24.16
N LYS A 503 -13.94 26.18 24.62
CA LYS A 503 -13.02 27.18 24.05
C LYS A 503 -12.08 26.56 23.02
N TYR A 504 -12.02 27.15 21.83
CA TYR A 504 -11.03 26.79 20.81
C TYR A 504 -9.64 27.28 21.19
N ARG A 505 -8.63 26.48 20.83
CA ARG A 505 -7.24 26.79 21.14
C ARG A 505 -6.37 26.69 19.91
N LYS A 506 -5.62 27.75 19.69
CA LYS A 506 -4.58 27.85 18.66
C LYS A 506 -3.31 28.35 19.34
N GLU A 507 -2.22 27.62 19.18
CA GLU A 507 -0.93 27.96 19.80
C GLU A 507 0.13 28.19 18.74
N THR A 508 0.68 29.41 18.72
CA THR A 508 1.74 29.83 17.80
C THR A 508 3.11 29.67 18.43
N PHE A 509 4.04 29.09 17.68
CA PHE A 509 5.42 28.93 18.07
C PHE A 509 6.39 29.47 17.02
N ALA A 510 7.45 30.14 17.46
CA ALA A 510 8.64 30.34 16.64
C ALA A 510 9.48 29.06 16.63
N VAL A 511 10.21 28.80 15.55
CA VAL A 511 11.18 27.70 15.44
C VAL A 511 12.58 28.32 15.42
N GLY A 512 13.44 27.92 16.36
CA GLY A 512 14.82 28.41 16.43
C GLY A 512 15.75 27.66 15.47
N GLU A 513 16.89 28.27 15.12
CA GLU A 513 17.93 27.62 14.31
C GLU A 513 18.61 26.45 15.04
N GLU A 514 18.74 26.52 16.37
CA GLU A 514 19.27 25.44 17.21
C GLU A 514 18.40 24.17 17.11
N GLU A 515 17.08 24.30 17.25
CA GLU A 515 16.15 23.18 17.13
C GLU A 515 16.17 22.54 15.73
N LEU A 516 16.42 23.34 14.68
CA LEU A 516 16.60 22.82 13.32
C LEU A 516 17.85 21.96 13.21
N GLY A 517 18.97 22.40 13.80
CA GLY A 517 20.22 21.65 13.85
C GLY A 517 20.05 20.31 14.58
N GLU A 518 19.44 20.34 15.77
CA GLU A 518 19.17 19.13 16.57
C GLU A 518 18.28 18.13 15.80
N LEU A 519 17.23 18.62 15.12
CA LEU A 519 16.36 17.75 14.34
C LEU A 519 17.06 17.18 13.10
N GLU A 520 17.88 17.98 12.41
CA GLU A 520 18.66 17.50 11.25
C GLU A 520 19.64 16.40 11.68
N GLU A 521 20.33 16.57 12.81
CA GLU A 521 21.20 15.53 13.40
C GLU A 521 20.41 14.29 13.80
N LEU A 522 19.23 14.44 14.41
CA LEU A 522 18.36 13.32 14.74
C LEU A 522 17.91 12.54 13.50
N ILE A 523 17.57 13.24 12.42
CA ILE A 523 17.21 12.63 11.13
C ILE A 523 18.40 11.87 10.54
N LYS A 524 19.60 12.46 10.55
CA LYS A 524 20.84 11.80 10.09
C LYS A 524 21.10 10.52 10.87
N LYS A 525 21.13 10.61 12.21
CA LYS A 525 21.31 9.45 13.09
C LYS A 525 20.26 8.37 12.82
N THR A 526 19.00 8.75 12.71
CA THR A 526 17.90 7.81 12.45
C THR A 526 18.05 7.14 11.08
N GLY A 527 18.35 7.92 10.04
CA GLY A 527 18.58 7.40 8.70
C GLY A 527 19.79 6.47 8.64
N ASP A 528 20.90 6.81 9.31
CA ASP A 528 22.08 5.94 9.39
C ASP A 528 21.78 4.63 10.13
N GLU A 529 21.03 4.68 11.24
CA GLU A 529 20.61 3.47 11.95
C GLU A 529 19.70 2.57 11.09
N ILE A 530 18.78 3.17 10.32
CA ILE A 530 17.91 2.43 9.39
C ILE A 530 18.73 1.80 8.28
N MET A 531 19.61 2.57 7.63
CA MET A 531 20.45 2.12 6.51
C MET A 531 21.50 1.09 6.93
N ALA A 532 21.91 1.09 8.20
CA ALA A 532 22.80 0.09 8.78
C ALA A 532 22.06 -1.13 9.33
N LEU A 533 20.72 -1.12 9.36
CA LEU A 533 19.88 -2.08 10.08
C LEU A 533 20.27 -2.24 11.56
N ALA A 534 20.82 -1.19 12.17
CA ALA A 534 21.26 -1.20 13.57
C ALA A 534 20.08 -1.35 14.55
N PHE A 535 18.84 -1.12 14.09
CA PHE A 535 17.63 -1.30 14.88
C PHE A 535 17.12 -2.75 14.92
N TRP A 536 17.68 -3.67 14.14
CA TRP A 536 17.16 -5.04 13.97
C TRP A 536 17.13 -5.88 15.26
N SER A 537 17.94 -5.52 16.25
CA SER A 537 17.95 -6.14 17.57
C SER A 537 17.27 -5.29 18.65
N LYS A 538 16.84 -4.07 18.33
CA LYS A 538 16.21 -3.15 19.28
C LYS A 538 14.73 -3.50 19.47
N THR A 539 14.24 -3.32 20.68
CA THR A 539 12.81 -3.30 21.01
C THR A 539 12.46 -1.96 21.65
N CYS A 540 11.20 -1.56 21.58
CA CYS A 540 10.75 -0.45 22.42
C CYS A 540 10.66 -0.90 23.88
N GLY A 541 10.49 0.06 24.80
CA GLY A 541 10.33 -0.21 26.23
C GLY A 541 8.93 -0.72 26.62
N ASP A 542 7.99 -0.77 25.68
CA ASP A 542 6.62 -1.22 25.91
C ASP A 542 6.52 -2.75 25.82
N LYS A 543 6.05 -3.37 26.92
CA LYS A 543 5.92 -4.82 27.05
C LYS A 543 4.79 -5.39 26.19
N ASP A 544 3.76 -4.59 25.93
CA ASP A 544 2.57 -4.99 25.19
C ASP A 544 2.62 -4.54 23.72
N CYS A 545 3.78 -4.06 23.25
CA CYS A 545 3.96 -3.63 21.88
C CYS A 545 3.83 -4.81 20.91
N HIS A 546 2.74 -4.82 20.14
CA HIS A 546 2.44 -5.85 19.15
C HIS A 546 3.47 -5.91 18.02
N TYR A 547 4.06 -4.79 17.59
CA TYR A 547 5.11 -4.79 16.58
C TYR A 547 6.37 -5.52 17.06
N CYS A 548 6.76 -5.31 18.33
CA CYS A 548 7.87 -6.05 18.93
C CYS A 548 7.53 -7.53 19.11
N ALA A 549 6.27 -7.86 19.44
CA ALA A 549 5.79 -9.23 19.52
C ALA A 549 5.82 -9.94 18.16
N LEU A 550 5.39 -9.27 17.08
CA LEU A 550 5.43 -9.79 15.72
C LEU A 550 6.86 -10.14 15.31
N ARG A 551 7.83 -9.26 15.61
CA ARG A 551 9.25 -9.57 15.40
C ARG A 551 9.73 -10.79 16.20
N LYS A 552 9.29 -10.94 17.46
CA LYS A 552 9.65 -12.12 18.27
C LYS A 552 9.11 -13.40 17.65
N MET A 553 7.85 -13.38 17.18
CA MET A 553 7.23 -14.54 16.52
C MET A 553 8.01 -14.97 15.27
N MET A 554 8.57 -14.01 14.52
CA MET A 554 9.41 -14.30 13.36
C MET A 554 10.78 -14.86 13.69
N ALA A 555 11.32 -14.59 14.88
CA ALA A 555 12.58 -15.18 15.31
C ALA A 555 12.41 -16.63 15.81
N SER A 556 11.16 -17.05 16.08
CA SER A 556 10.79 -18.38 16.56
C SER A 556 10.13 -19.27 15.50
N ALA A 557 9.79 -18.71 14.34
CA ALA A 557 9.27 -19.40 13.16
C ALA A 557 10.43 -19.67 12.20
#